data_AF-A0A1I2IU24-F1
#
_entry.id   AF-A0A1I2IU24-F1
#
_cell.length_a   1.000
_cell.length_b   1.000
_cell.length_c   1.000
_cell.angle_alpha   90.00
_cell.angle_beta   90.00
_cell.angle_gamma   90.00
#
_symmetry.space_group_name_H-M   'P 1'
#
loop_
_entity.id
_entity.type
_entity.pdbx_description
1 polymer ?
#
loop_
_entity_poly.entity_id
_entity_poly.type
_entity_poly.pdbx_seq_one_letter_code
_entity_poly.pdbx_strand_id
1 'polypeptide(L)'
;MNVFDTEMHLVTFLFVIAESVLLLFQTFYLLSRPSEKRRLYFVILLFLLILYNITGGLFPDPNLSIDIKVQNILAYGTGFSMACYFPYYFYKGWELKELRFHAFYGVWLFLFLPYLAFIGIEYMFTGDLISSVQHGVAIAFIYAIVVMLKMFKAISMKYALDNSGWTADVYLTYFAIIPWIALPLISFFQLSQFVEVMVTNLGFTIITFLFSRNNIIKSWEEERQLASLNGNLSLLDSSSDVFLNNCQYYNLTAREIEIVTLIRIGQTYKSIATDLFIAEKTVAKHVQNVYRKMDVSNKMELVGKLEDNQPKTEI
;
A
#
# COMPACT_ATOMS: atom_id res chain seq x y z
N MET A 1 -19.22 10.95 -31.58
CA MET A 1 -18.40 12.05 -32.13
C MET A 1 -16.95 11.65 -31.95
N ASN A 2 -16.22 11.56 -33.05
CA ASN A 2 -14.80 11.21 -33.02
C ASN A 2 -13.96 12.49 -32.91
N VAL A 3 -12.73 12.36 -32.43
CA VAL A 3 -11.81 13.49 -32.18
C VAL A 3 -10.59 13.36 -33.10
N PHE A 4 -10.06 14.48 -33.56
CA PHE A 4 -8.83 14.55 -34.36
C PHE A 4 -8.87 13.79 -35.70
N ASP A 5 -10.06 13.60 -36.27
CA ASP A 5 -10.25 12.77 -37.48
C ASP A 5 -9.72 11.32 -37.34
N THR A 6 -9.60 10.84 -36.09
CA THR A 6 -9.19 9.47 -35.74
C THR A 6 -10.41 8.60 -35.36
N GLU A 7 -10.18 7.32 -35.07
CA GLU A 7 -11.20 6.43 -34.49
C GLU A 7 -11.51 6.76 -33.02
N MET A 8 -10.73 7.65 -32.39
CA MET A 8 -10.89 8.01 -30.98
C MET A 8 -12.24 8.67 -30.71
N HIS A 9 -13.08 7.99 -29.93
CA HIS A 9 -14.32 8.57 -29.43
C HIS A 9 -14.06 9.70 -28.42
N LEU A 10 -14.93 10.72 -28.43
CA LEU A 10 -14.89 11.83 -27.46
C LEU A 10 -14.83 11.34 -26.01
N VAL A 11 -15.55 10.27 -25.70
CA VAL A 11 -15.58 9.67 -24.35
C VAL A 11 -14.20 9.15 -23.95
N THR A 12 -13.51 8.41 -24.85
CA THR A 12 -12.15 7.94 -24.63
C THR A 12 -11.20 9.11 -24.40
N PHE A 13 -11.34 10.19 -25.19
CA PHE A 13 -10.51 11.39 -25.03
C PHE A 13 -10.71 12.06 -23.66
N LEU A 14 -11.96 12.17 -23.20
CA LEU A 14 -12.27 12.70 -21.87
C LEU A 14 -11.70 11.82 -20.75
N PHE A 15 -11.76 10.50 -20.89
CA PHE A 15 -11.11 9.58 -19.95
C PHE A 15 -9.59 9.80 -19.91
N VAL A 16 -8.92 9.85 -21.07
CA VAL A 16 -7.47 10.09 -21.13
C VAL A 16 -7.07 11.39 -20.45
N ILE A 17 -7.84 12.48 -20.61
CA ILE A 17 -7.59 13.75 -19.90
C ILE A 17 -7.70 13.54 -18.39
N ALA A 18 -8.80 12.95 -17.92
CA ALA A 18 -9.04 12.74 -16.49
C ALA A 18 -7.96 11.83 -15.87
N GLU A 19 -7.59 10.76 -16.56
CA GLU A 19 -6.55 9.82 -16.17
C GLU A 19 -5.16 10.47 -16.15
N SER A 20 -4.86 11.34 -17.12
CA SER A 20 -3.59 12.06 -17.16
C SER A 20 -3.44 13.02 -15.98
N VAL A 21 -4.52 13.75 -15.63
CA VAL A 21 -4.55 14.59 -14.43
C VAL A 21 -4.34 13.74 -13.16
N LEU A 22 -5.03 12.60 -13.08
CA LEU A 22 -4.86 11.66 -11.96
C LEU A 22 -3.42 11.12 -11.90
N LEU A 23 -2.81 10.80 -13.04
CA LEU A 23 -1.44 10.29 -13.11
C LEU A 23 -0.44 11.30 -12.58
N LEU A 24 -0.57 12.57 -12.98
CA LEU A 24 0.27 13.66 -12.47
C LEU A 24 0.13 13.80 -10.96
N PHE A 25 -1.11 13.81 -10.45
CA PHE A 25 -1.38 13.89 -9.02
C PHE A 25 -0.76 12.71 -8.26
N GLN A 26 -0.99 11.48 -8.72
CA GLN A 26 -0.46 10.29 -8.04
C GLN A 26 1.07 10.19 -8.10
N THR A 27 1.67 10.66 -9.20
CA THR A 27 3.13 10.73 -9.35
C THR A 27 3.73 11.73 -8.36
N PHE A 28 3.11 12.90 -8.18
CA PHE A 28 3.54 13.88 -7.19
C PHE A 28 3.53 13.30 -5.76
N TYR A 29 2.46 12.59 -5.39
CA TYR A 29 2.38 11.91 -4.09
C TYR A 29 3.41 10.78 -3.94
N LEU A 30 3.70 10.05 -5.02
CA LEU A 30 4.73 9.01 -5.01
C LEU A 30 6.12 9.59 -4.74
N LEU A 31 6.46 10.70 -5.40
CA LEU A 31 7.73 11.39 -5.20
C LEU A 31 7.83 11.98 -3.79
N SER A 32 6.71 12.42 -3.22
CA SER A 32 6.64 12.94 -1.85
C SER A 32 6.80 11.85 -0.79
N ARG A 33 6.42 10.60 -1.09
CA ARG A 33 6.47 9.44 -0.18
C ARG A 33 6.98 8.17 -0.86
N PRO A 34 8.28 8.11 -1.22
CA PRO A 34 8.83 6.99 -2.02
C PRO A 34 8.82 5.64 -1.30
N SER A 35 8.66 5.61 0.03
CA SER A 35 8.51 4.38 0.81
C SER A 35 7.18 3.64 0.53
N GLU A 36 6.15 4.34 0.03
CA GLU A 36 4.83 3.77 -0.28
C GLU A 36 4.81 3.01 -1.61
N LYS A 37 5.44 1.83 -1.66
CA LYS A 37 5.51 1.00 -2.89
C LYS A 37 4.16 0.67 -3.51
N ARG A 38 3.07 0.61 -2.72
CA ARG A 38 1.70 0.36 -3.24
C ARG A 38 1.27 1.41 -4.27
N ARG A 39 1.69 2.67 -4.08
CA ARG A 39 1.36 3.77 -5.00
C ARG A 39 2.10 3.66 -6.32
N LEU A 40 3.37 3.25 -6.30
CA LEU A 40 4.11 2.94 -7.53
C LEU A 40 3.34 1.91 -8.37
N TYR A 41 2.85 0.84 -7.75
CA TYR A 41 2.13 -0.19 -8.51
C TYR A 41 0.84 0.34 -9.16
N PHE A 42 0.12 1.22 -8.47
CA PHE A 42 -1.07 1.89 -9.02
C PHE A 42 -0.72 2.85 -10.16
N VAL A 43 0.33 3.67 -10.00
CA VAL A 43 0.80 4.61 -11.03
C VAL A 43 1.19 3.87 -12.32
N ILE A 44 1.86 2.72 -12.21
CA ILE A 44 2.19 1.89 -13.38
C ILE A 44 0.90 1.37 -14.06
N LEU A 45 -0.09 0.90 -13.29
CA LEU A 45 -1.36 0.43 -13.87
C LEU A 45 -2.10 1.57 -14.58
N LEU A 46 -2.16 2.76 -13.97
CA LEU A 46 -2.78 3.96 -14.54
C LEU A 46 -2.07 4.39 -15.83
N PHE A 47 -0.74 4.38 -15.84
CA PHE A 47 0.05 4.68 -17.02
C PHE A 47 -0.23 3.69 -18.17
N LEU A 48 -0.32 2.39 -17.88
CA LEU A 48 -0.65 1.38 -18.88
C LEU A 48 -2.08 1.55 -19.43
N LEU A 49 -3.03 1.99 -18.60
CA LEU A 49 -4.40 2.29 -19.04
C LEU A 49 -4.46 3.49 -19.99
N ILE A 50 -3.75 4.57 -19.64
CA ILE A 50 -3.64 5.75 -20.53
C ILE A 50 -3.00 5.34 -21.86
N LEU A 51 -1.92 4.55 -21.81
CA LEU A 51 -1.25 4.07 -23.00
C LEU A 51 -2.20 3.23 -23.87
N TYR A 52 -2.98 2.33 -23.27
CA TYR A 52 -4.01 1.53 -23.94
C TYR A 52 -5.09 2.41 -24.58
N ASN A 53 -5.66 3.38 -23.84
CA ASN A 53 -6.70 4.27 -24.34
C ASN A 53 -6.19 5.17 -25.49
N ILE A 54 -4.94 5.63 -25.41
CA ILE A 54 -4.30 6.43 -26.47
C ILE A 54 -4.05 5.57 -27.71
N THR A 55 -3.36 4.42 -27.58
CA THR A 55 -3.03 3.62 -28.76
C THR A 55 -4.27 2.98 -29.38
N GLY A 56 -5.24 2.55 -28.58
CA GLY A 56 -6.50 2.01 -29.10
C GLY A 56 -7.36 3.09 -29.76
N GLY A 57 -7.29 4.34 -29.30
CA GLY A 57 -8.03 5.44 -29.92
C GLY A 57 -7.37 6.00 -31.18
N LEU A 58 -6.04 6.06 -31.22
CA LEU A 58 -5.29 6.66 -32.33
C LEU A 58 -4.95 5.67 -33.45
N PHE A 59 -4.83 4.37 -33.15
CA PHE A 59 -4.47 3.36 -34.14
C PHE A 59 -5.64 2.44 -34.48
N PRO A 60 -5.78 2.04 -35.75
CA PRO A 60 -4.90 2.38 -36.87
C PRO A 60 -5.24 3.75 -37.52
N ASP A 61 -4.23 4.53 -37.86
CA ASP A 61 -4.34 5.75 -38.68
C ASP A 61 -3.58 5.56 -40.01
N PRO A 62 -4.28 5.51 -41.15
CA PRO A 62 -3.67 5.38 -42.48
C PRO A 62 -2.76 6.55 -42.88
N ASN A 63 -2.87 7.70 -42.22
CA ASN A 63 -2.05 8.89 -42.54
C ASN A 63 -0.65 8.82 -41.91
N LEU A 64 -0.42 7.91 -40.96
CA LEU A 64 0.88 7.71 -40.37
C LEU A 64 1.79 6.91 -41.30
N SER A 65 3.10 7.19 -41.24
CA SER A 65 4.13 6.46 -42.01
C SER A 65 4.36 5.02 -41.53
N ILE A 66 3.72 4.60 -40.45
CA ILE A 66 3.85 3.28 -39.84
C ILE A 66 2.85 2.34 -40.51
N ASP A 67 3.31 1.14 -40.88
CA ASP A 67 2.44 0.12 -41.48
C ASP A 67 1.23 -0.22 -40.59
N ILE A 68 0.05 -0.37 -41.20
CA ILE A 68 -1.21 -0.62 -40.49
C ILE A 68 -1.12 -1.89 -39.63
N LYS A 69 -0.42 -2.94 -40.10
CA LYS A 69 -0.26 -4.16 -39.30
C LYS A 69 0.54 -3.89 -38.03
N VAL A 70 1.61 -3.10 -38.14
CA VAL A 70 2.42 -2.70 -36.99
C VAL A 70 1.61 -1.83 -36.02
N GLN A 71 0.81 -0.90 -36.53
CA GLN A 71 -0.07 -0.09 -35.69
C GLN A 71 -1.08 -0.95 -34.90
N ASN A 72 -1.69 -1.94 -35.55
CA ASN A 72 -2.60 -2.88 -34.89
C ASN A 72 -1.88 -3.72 -33.82
N ILE A 73 -0.67 -4.23 -34.13
CA ILE A 73 0.14 -4.97 -33.14
C ILE A 73 0.42 -4.11 -31.91
N LEU A 74 0.76 -2.83 -32.11
CA LEU A 74 0.99 -1.88 -31.02
C LEU A 74 -0.29 -1.61 -30.22
N ALA A 75 -1.42 -1.37 -30.89
CA ALA A 75 -2.71 -1.09 -30.26
C ALA A 75 -3.18 -2.24 -29.36
N TYR A 76 -3.11 -3.49 -29.83
CA TYR A 76 -3.44 -4.66 -29.01
C TYR A 76 -2.35 -4.91 -27.94
N GLY A 77 -1.09 -4.66 -28.26
CA GLY A 77 0.04 -4.91 -27.36
C GLY A 77 -0.03 -4.13 -26.06
N THR A 78 -0.52 -2.89 -26.08
CA THR A 78 -0.71 -2.09 -24.86
C THR A 78 -1.84 -2.65 -23.99
N GLY A 79 -2.93 -3.11 -24.59
CA GLY A 79 -4.02 -3.80 -23.88
C GLY A 79 -3.55 -5.10 -23.21
N PHE A 80 -2.78 -5.92 -23.94
CA PHE A 80 -2.18 -7.14 -23.36
C PHE A 80 -1.13 -6.82 -22.28
N SER A 81 -0.34 -5.76 -22.44
CA SER A 81 0.64 -5.33 -21.43
C SER A 81 -0.06 -4.92 -20.14
N MET A 82 -1.15 -4.16 -20.25
CA MET A 82 -2.01 -3.79 -19.13
C MET A 82 -2.62 -5.02 -18.44
N ALA A 83 -3.17 -5.96 -19.22
CA ALA A 83 -3.74 -7.20 -18.69
C ALA A 83 -2.69 -8.11 -18.01
N CYS A 84 -1.47 -8.19 -18.54
CA CYS A 84 -0.37 -8.94 -17.94
C CYS A 84 0.07 -8.35 -16.59
N TYR A 85 0.02 -7.02 -16.45
CA TYR A 85 0.39 -6.35 -15.21
C TYR A 85 -0.67 -6.48 -14.11
N PHE A 86 -1.93 -6.73 -14.47
CA PHE A 86 -3.06 -6.74 -13.54
C PHE A 86 -2.91 -7.75 -12.38
N PRO A 87 -2.55 -9.04 -12.57
CA PRO A 87 -2.31 -9.95 -11.46
C PRO A 87 -1.14 -9.53 -10.57
N TYR A 88 -0.10 -8.90 -11.13
CA TYR A 88 1.03 -8.39 -10.36
C TYR A 88 0.61 -7.22 -9.46
N TYR A 89 -0.20 -6.29 -9.97
CA TYR A 89 -0.77 -5.20 -9.19
C TYR A 89 -1.55 -5.71 -7.98
N PHE A 90 -2.41 -6.72 -8.14
CA PHE A 90 -3.16 -7.29 -7.01
C PHE A 90 -2.29 -8.12 -6.07
N TYR A 91 -1.29 -8.84 -6.58
CA TYR A 91 -0.34 -9.58 -5.74
C TYR A 91 0.48 -8.64 -4.84
N LYS A 92 1.02 -7.54 -5.38
CA LYS A 92 1.87 -6.60 -4.63
C LYS A 92 1.11 -5.48 -3.94
N GLY A 93 0.17 -4.84 -4.64
CA GLY A 93 -0.59 -3.69 -4.15
C GLY A 93 -1.65 -4.08 -3.11
N TRP A 94 -2.26 -5.25 -3.27
CA TRP A 94 -3.34 -5.75 -2.40
C TRP A 94 -2.93 -6.95 -1.54
N GLU A 95 -1.68 -7.38 -1.64
CA GLU A 95 -1.10 -8.48 -0.84
C GLU A 95 -1.84 -9.83 -1.01
N LEU A 96 -2.43 -10.05 -2.18
CA LEU A 96 -3.12 -11.30 -2.52
C LEU A 96 -2.11 -12.41 -2.86
N LYS A 97 -1.53 -13.05 -1.84
CA LYS A 97 -0.43 -14.02 -1.97
C LYS A 97 -0.70 -15.21 -2.90
N GLU A 98 -1.96 -15.66 -2.99
CA GLU A 98 -2.39 -16.74 -3.88
C GLU A 98 -2.17 -16.42 -5.37
N LEU A 99 -2.04 -15.14 -5.74
CA LEU A 99 -1.79 -14.72 -7.12
C LEU A 99 -0.32 -14.82 -7.53
N ARG A 100 0.60 -15.26 -6.66
CA ARG A 100 2.04 -15.29 -6.96
C ARG A 100 2.37 -15.97 -8.29
N PHE A 101 1.79 -17.14 -8.57
CA PHE A 101 2.03 -17.83 -9.84
C PHE A 101 1.57 -16.99 -11.04
N HIS A 102 0.37 -16.41 -10.94
CA HIS A 102 -0.22 -15.60 -12.01
C HIS A 102 0.54 -14.30 -12.22
N ALA A 103 1.05 -13.68 -11.15
CA ALA A 103 1.82 -12.45 -11.20
C ALA A 103 3.20 -12.58 -11.87
N PHE A 104 3.83 -13.76 -11.81
CA PHE A 104 5.21 -13.94 -12.31
C PHE A 104 5.36 -14.92 -13.47
N TYR A 105 4.42 -15.84 -13.66
CA TYR A 105 4.58 -16.92 -14.64
C TYR A 105 3.34 -17.07 -15.53
N GLY A 106 2.15 -17.14 -14.92
CA GLY A 106 0.92 -17.43 -15.64
C GLY A 106 0.60 -16.41 -16.74
N VAL A 107 0.79 -15.12 -16.47
CA VAL A 107 0.54 -14.07 -17.48
C VAL A 107 1.48 -14.17 -18.68
N TRP A 108 2.74 -14.56 -18.48
CA TRP A 108 3.67 -14.74 -19.59
C TRP A 108 3.26 -15.91 -20.47
N LEU A 109 2.85 -17.02 -19.85
CA LEU A 109 2.47 -18.23 -20.57
C LEU A 109 1.12 -18.12 -21.29
N PHE A 110 0.12 -17.51 -20.64
CA PHE A 110 -1.27 -17.57 -21.10
C PHE A 110 -1.83 -16.26 -21.65
N LEU A 111 -1.09 -15.14 -21.54
CA LEU A 111 -1.47 -13.86 -22.16
C LEU A 111 -0.40 -13.39 -23.14
N PHE A 112 0.83 -13.20 -22.68
CA PHE A 112 1.90 -12.61 -23.51
C PHE A 112 2.34 -13.52 -24.65
N LEU A 113 2.61 -14.81 -24.39
CA LEU A 113 3.00 -15.75 -25.45
C LEU A 113 1.91 -15.93 -26.51
N PRO A 114 0.62 -16.14 -26.17
CA PRO A 114 -0.46 -16.14 -27.16
C PRO A 114 -0.56 -14.84 -27.96
N TYR A 115 -0.43 -13.67 -27.31
CA TYR A 115 -0.40 -12.39 -28.02
C TYR A 115 0.74 -12.35 -29.05
N LEU A 116 1.96 -12.72 -28.67
CA LEU A 116 3.10 -12.74 -29.60
C LEU A 116 2.88 -13.73 -30.74
N ALA A 117 2.39 -14.94 -30.44
CA ALA A 117 2.21 -15.99 -31.44
C ALA A 117 1.13 -15.64 -32.47
N PHE A 118 -0.03 -15.17 -32.02
CA PHE A 118 -1.17 -14.97 -32.90
C PHE A 118 -1.25 -13.52 -33.43
N ILE A 119 -1.19 -12.52 -32.54
CA ILE A 119 -1.28 -11.12 -32.98
C ILE A 119 0.09 -10.61 -33.49
N GLY A 120 1.20 -11.02 -32.87
CA GLY A 120 2.53 -10.58 -33.31
C GLY A 120 3.04 -11.28 -34.58
N ILE A 121 2.79 -12.59 -34.70
CA ILE A 121 3.38 -13.43 -35.77
C ILE A 121 2.31 -13.83 -36.79
N GLU A 122 1.26 -14.58 -36.40
CA GLU A 122 0.23 -15.06 -37.35
C GLU A 122 -0.35 -13.90 -38.16
N TYR A 123 -0.76 -12.81 -37.51
CA TYR A 123 -1.33 -11.64 -38.19
C TYR A 123 -0.39 -11.02 -39.24
N MET A 124 0.93 -11.01 -39.00
CA MET A 124 1.89 -10.48 -39.97
C MET A 124 1.88 -11.31 -41.25
N PHE A 125 1.76 -12.64 -41.13
CA PHE A 125 1.74 -13.58 -42.25
C PHE A 125 0.38 -13.66 -42.95
N THR A 126 -0.71 -13.77 -42.19
CA THR A 126 -2.07 -13.97 -42.75
C THR A 126 -2.69 -12.66 -43.22
N GLY A 127 -2.40 -11.55 -42.54
CA GLY A 127 -3.08 -10.28 -42.72
C GLY A 127 -4.52 -10.24 -42.17
N ASP A 128 -5.03 -11.34 -41.63
CA ASP A 128 -6.37 -11.44 -41.03
C ASP A 128 -6.29 -11.10 -39.54
N LEU A 129 -6.61 -9.85 -39.21
CA LEU A 129 -6.60 -9.36 -37.83
C LEU A 129 -7.65 -10.08 -36.97
N ILE A 130 -8.82 -10.29 -37.54
CA ILE A 130 -9.99 -10.85 -36.85
C ILE A 130 -9.69 -12.26 -36.37
N SER A 131 -9.24 -13.13 -37.28
CA SER A 131 -8.91 -14.51 -36.95
C SER A 131 -7.76 -14.58 -35.95
N SER A 132 -6.72 -13.77 -36.16
CA SER A 132 -5.54 -13.75 -35.28
C SER A 132 -5.88 -13.31 -33.85
N VAL A 133 -6.75 -12.31 -33.70
CA VAL A 133 -7.25 -11.87 -32.38
C VAL A 133 -8.08 -12.97 -31.72
N GLN A 134 -8.99 -13.63 -32.45
CA GLN A 134 -9.80 -14.72 -31.88
C GLN A 134 -8.95 -15.90 -31.40
N HIS A 135 -7.93 -16.30 -32.16
CA HIS A 135 -6.99 -17.35 -31.74
C HIS A 135 -6.23 -16.98 -30.46
N GLY A 136 -5.67 -15.76 -30.39
CA GLY A 136 -4.92 -15.31 -29.22
C GLY A 136 -5.79 -15.12 -27.98
N VAL A 137 -6.98 -14.58 -28.15
CA VAL A 137 -7.86 -14.24 -27.05
C VAL A 137 -8.62 -15.45 -26.50
N ALA A 138 -8.81 -16.52 -27.28
CA ALA A 138 -9.44 -17.75 -26.79
C ALA A 138 -8.68 -18.36 -25.59
N ILE A 139 -7.35 -18.39 -25.65
CA ILE A 139 -6.50 -18.85 -24.52
C ILE A 139 -6.61 -17.87 -23.35
N ALA A 140 -6.54 -16.57 -23.64
CA ALA A 140 -6.65 -15.52 -22.63
C ALA A 140 -7.99 -15.58 -21.88
N PHE A 141 -9.09 -15.91 -22.57
CA PHE A 141 -10.42 -16.03 -21.99
C PHE A 141 -10.50 -17.15 -20.95
N ILE A 142 -10.04 -18.37 -21.29
CA ILE A 142 -10.00 -19.49 -20.34
C ILE A 142 -9.12 -19.13 -19.15
N TYR A 143 -7.96 -18.51 -19.41
CA TYR A 143 -7.05 -18.09 -18.37
C TYR A 143 -7.64 -17.00 -17.46
N ALA A 144 -8.40 -16.04 -18.01
CA ALA A 144 -9.06 -14.99 -17.25
C ALA A 144 -10.06 -15.56 -16.24
N ILE A 145 -10.79 -16.63 -16.60
CA ILE A 145 -11.66 -17.36 -15.65
C ILE A 145 -10.84 -17.99 -14.53
N VAL A 146 -9.70 -18.62 -14.84
CA VAL A 146 -8.83 -19.20 -13.81
C VAL A 146 -8.32 -18.14 -12.85
N VAL A 147 -7.82 -17.01 -13.37
CA VAL A 147 -7.35 -15.88 -12.56
C VAL A 147 -8.50 -15.32 -11.71
N MET A 148 -9.69 -15.14 -12.27
CA MET A 148 -10.88 -14.69 -11.54
C MET A 148 -11.17 -15.57 -10.32
N LEU A 149 -11.25 -16.89 -10.51
CA LEU A 149 -11.53 -17.83 -9.42
C LEU A 149 -10.44 -17.78 -8.34
N LYS A 150 -9.18 -17.62 -8.74
CA LYS A 150 -8.06 -17.44 -7.81
C LYS A 150 -8.12 -16.12 -7.08
N MET A 151 -8.53 -15.03 -7.73
CA MET A 151 -8.75 -13.72 -7.09
C MET A 151 -9.88 -13.80 -6.07
N PHE A 152 -11.01 -14.41 -6.42
CA PHE A 152 -12.14 -14.60 -5.50
C PHE A 152 -11.73 -15.42 -4.27
N LYS A 153 -10.98 -16.51 -4.48
CA LYS A 153 -10.42 -17.29 -3.37
C LYS A 153 -9.46 -16.46 -2.50
N ALA A 154 -8.54 -15.71 -3.13
CA ALA A 154 -7.55 -14.90 -2.42
C ALA A 154 -8.18 -13.81 -1.55
N ILE A 155 -9.20 -13.12 -2.09
CA ILE A 155 -9.94 -12.08 -1.39
C ILE A 155 -10.72 -12.70 -0.23
N SER A 156 -11.45 -13.78 -0.48
CA SER A 156 -12.21 -14.49 0.57
C SER A 156 -11.30 -14.94 1.72
N MET A 157 -10.12 -15.49 1.42
CA MET A 157 -9.13 -15.89 2.42
C MET A 157 -8.57 -14.70 3.22
N LYS A 158 -8.28 -13.58 2.55
CA LYS A 158 -7.74 -12.38 3.20
C LYS A 158 -8.73 -11.81 4.23
N TYR A 159 -10.00 -11.66 3.87
CA TYR A 159 -11.01 -11.07 4.75
C TYR A 159 -11.50 -12.04 5.84
N ALA A 160 -11.45 -13.35 5.59
CA ALA A 160 -11.70 -14.36 6.63
C ALA A 160 -10.66 -14.31 7.76
N LEU A 161 -9.39 -14.06 7.45
CA LEU A 161 -8.32 -13.91 8.45
C LEU A 161 -8.51 -12.66 9.32
N ASP A 162 -9.03 -11.58 8.74
CA ASP A 162 -9.28 -10.32 9.46
C ASP A 162 -10.57 -10.36 10.31
N ASN A 163 -11.25 -11.51 10.43
CA ASN A 163 -12.53 -11.70 11.15
C ASN A 163 -13.65 -10.70 10.73
N SER A 164 -13.49 -10.08 9.57
CA SER A 164 -14.30 -8.95 9.11
C SER A 164 -15.57 -9.38 8.35
N GLY A 165 -15.73 -10.68 8.08
CA GLY A 165 -16.85 -11.21 7.30
C GLY A 165 -16.89 -10.66 5.88
N TRP A 166 -18.05 -10.82 5.22
CA TRP A 166 -18.29 -10.21 3.90
C TRP A 166 -18.67 -8.75 4.09
N THR A 167 -17.71 -7.86 3.87
CA THR A 167 -17.92 -6.41 3.93
C THR A 167 -18.24 -5.83 2.55
N ALA A 168 -18.76 -4.60 2.51
CA ALA A 168 -18.96 -3.86 1.26
C ALA A 168 -17.66 -3.79 0.41
N ASP A 169 -16.50 -3.83 1.05
CA ASP A 169 -15.19 -3.80 0.41
C ASP A 169 -14.90 -5.03 -0.43
N VAL A 170 -15.35 -6.20 0.03
CA VAL A 170 -15.22 -7.46 -0.72
C VAL A 170 -15.99 -7.35 -2.03
N TYR A 171 -17.25 -6.90 -1.97
CA TYR A 171 -18.10 -6.72 -3.14
C TYR A 171 -17.55 -5.68 -4.10
N LEU A 172 -17.12 -4.51 -3.59
CA LEU A 172 -16.52 -3.47 -4.42
C LEU A 172 -15.25 -3.96 -5.12
N THR A 173 -14.43 -4.77 -4.44
CA THR A 173 -13.24 -5.36 -5.04
C THR A 173 -13.61 -6.32 -6.18
N TYR A 174 -14.66 -7.13 -6.02
CA TYR A 174 -15.15 -7.98 -7.11
C TYR A 174 -15.69 -7.17 -8.30
N PHE A 175 -16.49 -6.14 -8.04
CA PHE A 175 -16.97 -5.25 -9.10
C PHE A 175 -15.83 -4.53 -9.82
N ALA A 176 -14.72 -4.24 -9.13
CA ALA A 176 -13.54 -3.64 -9.74
C ALA A 176 -12.80 -4.60 -10.70
N ILE A 177 -12.87 -5.91 -10.46
CA ILE A 177 -12.11 -6.93 -11.21
C ILE A 177 -12.90 -7.48 -12.40
N ILE A 178 -14.23 -7.60 -12.29
CA ILE A 178 -15.10 -8.16 -13.34
C ILE A 178 -14.87 -7.53 -14.73
N PRO A 179 -14.82 -6.19 -14.87
CA PRO A 179 -14.57 -5.53 -16.15
C PRO A 179 -13.30 -6.00 -16.87
N TRP A 180 -12.26 -6.35 -16.11
CA TRP A 180 -10.97 -6.77 -16.64
C TRP A 180 -10.99 -8.20 -17.17
N ILE A 181 -11.77 -9.06 -16.53
CA ILE A 181 -11.97 -10.45 -16.99
C ILE A 181 -12.86 -10.48 -18.23
N ALA A 182 -13.73 -9.49 -18.39
CA ALA A 182 -14.59 -9.37 -19.56
C ALA A 182 -13.83 -8.98 -20.83
N LEU A 183 -12.62 -8.40 -20.74
CA LEU A 183 -11.86 -7.92 -21.90
C LEU A 183 -11.66 -8.99 -22.99
N PRO A 184 -11.12 -10.19 -22.68
CA PRO A 184 -11.05 -11.28 -23.66
C PRO A 184 -12.39 -11.60 -24.32
N LEU A 185 -13.50 -11.56 -23.57
CA LEU A 185 -14.83 -11.83 -24.12
C LEU A 185 -15.24 -10.75 -25.13
N ILE A 186 -15.03 -9.48 -24.77
CA ILE A 186 -15.35 -8.32 -25.61
C ILE A 186 -14.57 -8.39 -26.92
N SER A 187 -13.26 -8.68 -26.86
CA SER A 187 -12.42 -8.79 -28.06
C SER A 187 -12.76 -10.04 -28.91
N PHE A 188 -13.07 -11.18 -28.29
CA PHE A 188 -13.44 -12.41 -29.01
C PHE A 188 -14.72 -12.24 -29.84
N PHE A 189 -15.74 -11.59 -29.26
CA PHE A 189 -17.01 -11.32 -29.93
C PHE A 189 -17.02 -10.04 -30.78
N GLN A 190 -15.89 -9.33 -30.88
CA GLN A 190 -15.76 -8.10 -31.67
C GLN A 190 -16.81 -7.05 -31.29
N LEU A 191 -17.05 -6.90 -29.99
CA LEU A 191 -17.90 -5.83 -29.52
C LEU A 191 -17.26 -4.47 -29.84
N SER A 192 -18.09 -3.43 -29.89
CA SER A 192 -17.60 -2.12 -30.27
C SER A 192 -16.55 -1.60 -29.30
N GLN A 193 -15.57 -0.87 -29.85
CA GLN A 193 -14.54 -0.19 -29.07
C GLN A 193 -15.14 0.68 -27.95
N PHE A 194 -16.28 1.31 -28.20
CA PHE A 194 -17.03 2.04 -27.18
C PHE A 194 -17.36 1.18 -25.94
N VAL A 195 -17.84 -0.06 -26.13
CA VAL A 195 -18.13 -0.98 -25.01
C VAL A 195 -16.86 -1.35 -24.26
N GLU A 196 -15.78 -1.65 -24.99
CA GLU A 196 -14.48 -2.01 -24.40
C GLU A 196 -13.93 -0.88 -23.52
N VAL A 197 -13.92 0.34 -24.04
CA VAL A 197 -13.48 1.55 -23.32
C VAL A 197 -14.38 1.82 -22.11
N MET A 198 -15.70 1.75 -22.25
CA MET A 198 -16.61 1.98 -21.13
C MET A 198 -16.41 0.97 -20.00
N VAL A 199 -16.31 -0.31 -20.34
CA VAL A 199 -16.10 -1.38 -19.34
C VAL A 199 -14.77 -1.19 -18.61
N THR A 200 -13.68 -0.99 -19.34
CA THR A 200 -12.34 -0.82 -18.74
C THR A 200 -12.24 0.42 -17.86
N ASN A 201 -12.71 1.57 -18.34
CA ASN A 201 -12.58 2.84 -17.64
C ASN A 201 -13.51 2.92 -16.41
N LEU A 202 -14.72 2.35 -16.49
CA LEU A 202 -15.59 2.22 -15.32
C LEU A 202 -15.00 1.27 -14.27
N GLY A 203 -14.46 0.12 -14.70
CA GLY A 203 -13.77 -0.79 -13.80
C GLY A 203 -12.57 -0.13 -13.11
N PHE A 204 -11.77 0.63 -13.86
CA PHE A 204 -10.63 1.35 -13.31
C PHE A 204 -11.05 2.49 -12.37
N THR A 205 -12.18 3.15 -12.61
CA THR A 205 -12.74 4.15 -11.69
C THR A 205 -13.04 3.54 -10.32
N ILE A 206 -13.56 2.31 -10.27
CA ILE A 206 -13.79 1.59 -9.01
C ILE A 206 -12.45 1.26 -8.33
N ILE A 207 -11.44 0.80 -9.08
CA ILE A 207 -10.09 0.56 -8.54
C ILE A 207 -9.50 1.84 -7.96
N THR A 208 -9.65 2.97 -8.65
CA THR A 208 -9.15 4.28 -8.21
C THR A 208 -9.83 4.74 -6.94
N PHE A 209 -11.15 4.58 -6.84
CA PHE A 209 -11.91 4.90 -5.64
C PHE A 209 -11.44 4.06 -4.45
N LEU A 210 -11.33 2.74 -4.63
CA LEU A 210 -10.86 1.83 -3.58
C LEU A 210 -9.43 2.14 -3.15
N PHE A 211 -8.52 2.36 -4.10
CA PHE A 211 -7.15 2.73 -3.83
C PHE A 211 -7.06 4.04 -3.03
N SER A 212 -7.80 5.07 -3.45
CA SER A 212 -7.81 6.38 -2.79
C SER A 212 -8.35 6.28 -1.37
N ARG A 213 -9.50 5.62 -1.19
CA ARG A 213 -10.11 5.40 0.12
C ARG A 213 -9.19 4.62 1.06
N ASN A 214 -8.61 3.52 0.59
CA ASN A 214 -7.72 2.69 1.41
C ASN A 214 -6.44 3.44 1.81
N ASN A 215 -5.91 4.30 0.94
CA ASN A 215 -4.77 5.15 1.29
C ASN A 215 -5.12 6.23 2.30
N ILE A 216 -6.30 6.85 2.19
CA ILE A 216 -6.77 7.86 3.14
C ILE A 216 -6.94 7.22 4.53
N ILE A 217 -7.62 6.07 4.61
CA ILE A 217 -7.81 5.35 5.87
C ILE A 217 -6.46 5.00 6.50
N LYS A 218 -5.54 4.44 5.72
CA LYS A 218 -4.19 4.10 6.19
C LYS A 218 -3.42 5.34 6.67
N SER A 219 -3.54 6.47 5.98
CA SER A 219 -2.89 7.71 6.40
C SER A 219 -3.41 8.22 7.74
N TRP A 220 -4.72 8.12 7.99
CA TRP A 220 -5.31 8.49 9.27
C TRP A 220 -4.91 7.54 10.39
N GLU A 221 -4.78 6.24 10.10
CA GLU A 221 -4.25 5.26 11.06
C GLU A 221 -2.80 5.57 11.44
N GLU A 222 -1.95 5.89 10.47
CA GLU A 222 -0.55 6.28 10.69
C GLU A 222 -0.46 7.57 11.54
N GLU A 223 -1.26 8.59 11.24
CA GLU A 223 -1.34 9.82 12.04
C GLU A 223 -1.77 9.54 13.49
N ARG A 224 -2.77 8.66 13.68
CA ARG A 224 -3.24 8.28 15.02
C ARG A 224 -2.18 7.52 15.82
N GLN A 225 -1.40 6.67 15.16
CA GLN A 225 -0.27 5.96 15.79
C GLN A 225 0.85 6.93 16.16
N LEU A 226 1.17 7.89 15.31
CA LEU A 226 2.17 8.92 15.63
C LEU A 226 1.70 9.80 16.80
N ALA A 227 0.43 10.19 16.83
CA ALA A 227 -0.14 10.97 17.92
C ALA A 227 -0.10 10.21 19.26
N SER A 228 -0.38 8.90 19.27
CA SER A 228 -0.31 8.10 20.49
C SER A 228 1.13 7.90 20.97
N LEU A 229 2.09 7.72 20.05
CA LEU A 229 3.52 7.63 20.38
C LEU A 229 4.05 8.94 20.97
N ASN A 230 3.72 10.08 20.35
CA ASN A 230 4.09 11.40 20.88
C ASN A 230 3.45 11.67 22.25
N GLY A 231 2.19 11.27 22.43
CA GLY A 231 1.52 11.32 23.72
C GLY A 231 2.28 10.52 24.78
N ASN A 232 2.61 9.26 24.48
CA ASN A 232 3.39 8.41 25.38
C ASN A 232 4.77 8.99 25.69
N LEU A 233 5.46 9.55 24.70
CA LEU A 233 6.75 10.20 24.91
C LEU A 233 6.64 11.42 25.83
N SER A 234 5.62 12.26 25.63
CA SER A 234 5.38 13.42 26.50
C SER A 234 5.07 13.04 27.95
N LEU A 235 4.40 11.90 28.17
CA LEU A 235 4.16 11.36 29.51
C LEU A 235 5.46 10.86 30.16
N LEU A 236 6.35 10.23 29.37
CA LEU A 236 7.67 9.81 29.85
C LEU A 236 8.55 11.01 30.21
N ASP A 237 8.55 12.05 29.38
CA ASP A 237 9.29 13.29 29.63
C ASP A 237 8.77 14.00 30.88
N SER A 238 7.45 14.16 31.01
CA SER A 238 6.84 14.74 32.22
C SER A 238 7.16 13.92 33.48
N SER A 239 7.11 12.59 33.40
CA SER A 239 7.49 11.72 34.53
C SER A 239 8.97 11.88 34.88
N SER A 240 9.84 12.05 33.89
CA SER A 240 11.27 12.29 34.11
C SER A 240 11.53 13.67 34.72
N ASP A 241 10.83 14.71 34.26
CA ASP A 241 10.93 16.06 34.81
C ASP A 241 10.46 16.10 36.26
N VAL A 242 9.35 15.45 36.59
CA VAL A 242 8.82 15.33 37.95
C VAL A 242 9.80 14.60 38.85
N PHE A 243 10.35 13.49 38.37
CA PHE A 243 11.38 12.74 39.07
C PHE A 243 12.61 13.60 39.39
N LEU A 244 13.14 14.32 38.40
CA LEU A 244 14.31 15.18 38.57
C LEU A 244 14.02 16.38 39.48
N ASN A 245 12.84 17.01 39.33
CA ASN A 245 12.40 18.11 40.19
C ASN A 245 12.27 17.66 41.66
N ASN A 246 11.69 16.49 41.91
CA ASN A 246 11.60 15.92 43.25
C ASN A 246 12.98 15.59 43.83
N CYS A 247 13.90 15.04 43.01
CA CYS A 247 15.28 14.81 43.44
C CYS A 247 15.98 16.11 43.86
N GLN A 248 15.77 17.20 43.11
CA GLN A 248 16.31 18.52 43.43
C GLN A 248 15.67 19.12 44.67
N TYR A 249 14.35 19.03 44.81
CA TYR A 249 13.60 19.51 45.98
C TYR A 249 14.13 18.90 47.29
N TYR A 250 14.43 17.60 47.30
CA TYR A 250 15.01 16.92 48.46
C TYR A 250 16.53 17.03 48.57
N ASN A 251 17.18 17.87 47.75
CA ASN A 251 18.63 18.08 47.72
C ASN A 251 19.42 16.77 47.63
N LEU A 252 18.99 15.86 46.75
CA LEU A 252 19.74 14.64 46.45
C LEU A 252 21.01 15.00 45.68
N THR A 253 22.12 14.39 46.09
CA THR A 253 23.40 14.52 45.38
C THR A 253 23.37 13.74 44.06
N ALA A 254 24.25 14.07 43.11
CA ALA A 254 24.34 13.34 41.84
C ALA A 254 24.44 11.82 42.03
N ARG A 255 25.22 11.37 43.01
CA ARG A 255 25.39 9.94 43.32
C ARG A 255 24.13 9.31 43.92
N GLU A 256 23.36 10.06 44.70
CA GLU A 256 22.08 9.59 45.24
C GLU A 256 21.03 9.49 44.12
N ILE A 257 21.01 10.44 43.17
CA ILE A 257 20.12 10.44 41.99
C ILE A 257 20.35 9.20 41.13
N GLU A 258 21.61 8.87 40.84
CA GLU A 258 21.99 7.63 40.12
C GLU A 258 21.42 6.38 40.80
N ILE A 259 21.58 6.29 42.13
CA ILE A 259 21.14 5.13 42.91
C ILE A 259 19.61 5.04 42.96
N VAL A 260 18.89 6.15 43.17
CA VAL A 260 17.41 6.10 43.19
C VAL A 260 16.82 5.84 41.81
N THR A 261 17.48 6.27 40.73
CA THR A 261 17.08 5.94 39.35
C THR A 261 17.12 4.43 39.11
N LEU A 262 18.17 3.76 39.57
CA LEU A 262 18.29 2.30 39.43
C LEU A 262 17.32 1.54 40.34
N ILE A 263 17.00 2.07 41.52
CA ILE A 263 15.98 1.51 42.41
C ILE A 263 14.58 1.62 41.80
N ARG A 264 14.29 2.75 41.14
CA ARG A 264 13.02 3.03 40.44
C ARG A 264 12.74 1.98 39.37
N ILE A 265 13.73 1.60 38.57
CA ILE A 265 13.59 0.55 37.54
C ILE A 265 13.63 -0.88 38.09
N GLY A 266 13.67 -1.06 39.42
CA GLY A 266 13.53 -2.38 40.04
C GLY A 266 14.84 -3.11 40.34
N GLN A 267 16.02 -2.51 40.15
CA GLN A 267 17.27 -3.21 40.41
C GLN A 267 17.50 -3.53 41.90
N THR A 268 18.24 -4.62 42.15
CA THR A 268 18.68 -5.03 43.50
C THR A 268 19.95 -4.29 43.89
N TYR A 269 20.24 -4.16 45.20
CA TYR A 269 21.44 -3.46 45.66
C TYR A 269 22.73 -4.08 45.14
N LYS A 270 22.76 -5.41 44.99
CA LYS A 270 23.88 -6.13 44.38
C LYS A 270 24.08 -5.77 42.91
N SER A 271 23.00 -5.64 42.14
CA SER A 271 23.07 -5.21 40.73
C SER A 271 23.58 -3.78 40.62
N ILE A 272 23.01 -2.87 41.41
CA ILE A 272 23.40 -1.46 41.47
C ILE A 272 24.88 -1.29 41.84
N ALA A 273 25.35 -2.07 42.82
CA ALA A 273 26.74 -2.07 43.26
C ALA A 273 27.69 -2.46 42.12
N THR A 274 27.30 -3.46 41.34
CA THR A 274 28.05 -3.93 40.18
C THR A 274 28.08 -2.88 39.08
N ASP A 275 26.91 -2.32 38.73
CA ASP A 275 26.76 -1.32 37.65
C ASP A 275 27.49 -0.01 37.96
N LEU A 276 27.51 0.38 39.25
CA LEU A 276 28.13 1.63 39.70
C LEU A 276 29.56 1.45 40.23
N PHE A 277 30.14 0.25 40.12
CA PHE A 277 31.48 -0.12 40.57
C PHE A 277 31.78 0.25 42.04
N ILE A 278 30.85 -0.02 42.95
CA ILE A 278 30.97 0.25 44.39
C ILE A 278 30.57 -0.96 45.23
N ALA A 279 30.91 -0.96 46.51
CA ALA A 279 30.46 -2.04 47.41
C ALA A 279 28.93 -1.97 47.65
N GLU A 280 28.28 -3.13 47.79
CA GLU A 280 26.85 -3.21 48.12
C GLU A 280 26.50 -2.47 49.42
N LYS A 281 27.41 -2.50 50.41
CA LYS A 281 27.28 -1.71 51.64
C LYS A 281 27.26 -0.20 51.38
N THR A 282 27.99 0.27 50.37
CA THR A 282 28.01 1.68 49.95
C THR A 282 26.68 2.07 49.31
N VAL A 283 26.10 1.20 48.47
CA VAL A 283 24.74 1.39 47.94
C VAL A 283 23.73 1.52 49.08
N ALA A 284 23.74 0.56 50.03
CA ALA A 284 22.85 0.60 51.19
C ALA A 284 23.00 1.89 52.01
N LYS A 285 24.24 2.41 52.15
CA LYS A 285 24.48 3.67 52.85
C LYS A 285 23.89 4.88 52.13
N HIS A 286 24.04 4.95 50.81
CA HIS A 286 23.40 6.01 50.01
C HIS A 286 21.87 5.92 50.09
N VAL A 287 21.28 4.73 50.01
CA VAL A 287 19.83 4.57 50.16
C VAL A 287 19.34 5.02 51.54
N GLN A 288 20.07 4.70 52.60
CA GLN A 288 19.74 5.19 53.95
C GLN A 288 19.77 6.73 54.02
N ASN A 289 20.74 7.36 53.38
CA ASN A 289 20.81 8.83 53.33
C ASN A 289 19.64 9.43 52.54
N VAL A 290 19.26 8.81 51.42
CA VAL A 290 18.08 9.19 50.64
C VAL A 290 16.81 9.05 51.48
N TYR A 291 16.61 7.92 52.15
CA TYR A 291 15.44 7.68 53.00
C TYR A 291 15.30 8.74 54.10
N ARG A 292 16.43 9.15 54.70
CA ARG A 292 16.45 10.24 55.68
C ARG A 292 16.15 11.60 55.05
N LYS A 293 16.68 11.92 53.86
CA LYS A 293 16.43 13.19 53.17
C LYS A 293 14.99 13.33 52.71
N MET A 294 14.39 12.23 52.29
CA MET A 294 13.02 12.20 51.76
C MET A 294 11.97 11.83 52.81
N ASP A 295 12.39 11.53 54.04
CA ASP A 295 11.53 11.06 55.14
C ASP A 295 10.61 9.91 54.71
N VAL A 296 11.22 8.80 54.30
CA VAL A 296 10.54 7.57 53.84
C VAL A 296 11.15 6.34 54.51
N SER A 297 10.32 5.34 54.78
CA SER A 297 10.73 4.13 55.51
C SER A 297 10.90 2.90 54.63
N ASN A 298 10.41 2.93 53.40
CA ASN A 298 10.48 1.79 52.48
C ASN A 298 10.59 2.21 51.00
N LYS A 299 10.89 1.23 50.14
CA LYS A 299 11.06 1.43 48.70
C LYS A 299 9.80 1.98 48.02
N MET A 300 8.62 1.53 48.46
CA MET A 300 7.35 1.93 47.84
C MET A 300 7.06 3.41 48.12
N GLU A 301 7.27 3.87 49.35
CA GLU A 301 7.19 5.29 49.73
C GLU A 301 8.23 6.14 49.01
N LEU A 302 9.47 5.65 48.88
CA LEU A 302 10.52 6.35 48.12
C LEU A 302 10.07 6.60 46.67
N VAL A 303 9.63 5.56 45.97
CA VAL A 303 9.18 5.68 44.57
C VAL A 303 7.94 6.55 44.48
N GLY A 304 6.99 6.41 45.41
CA GLY A 304 5.80 7.27 45.49
C GLY A 304 6.14 8.75 45.62
N LYS A 305 7.05 9.13 46.52
CA LYS A 305 7.46 10.55 46.69
C LYS A 305 8.27 11.10 45.51
N LEU A 306 8.91 10.25 44.72
CA LEU A 306 9.67 10.64 43.53
C LEU A 306 8.76 10.87 42.31
N GLU A 307 7.62 10.17 42.24
CA GLU A 307 6.67 10.26 41.12
C GLU A 307 5.45 11.16 41.41
N ASP A 308 5.37 11.72 42.63
CA ASP A 308 4.27 12.60 43.03
C ASP A 308 4.32 13.97 42.33
N ASN A 309 3.19 14.35 41.74
CA ASN A 309 2.99 15.56 40.93
C ASN A 309 2.49 16.77 41.75
N GLN A 310 2.21 16.61 43.04
CA GLN A 310 1.67 17.74 43.81
C GLN A 310 2.75 18.77 44.13
N PRO A 311 2.47 20.09 43.95
CA PRO A 311 3.32 21.13 44.51
C PRO A 311 3.27 20.96 46.03
N LYS A 312 4.39 20.51 46.60
CA LYS A 312 4.57 20.42 48.04
C LYS A 312 4.71 21.85 48.58
N THR A 313 3.57 22.54 48.68
CA THR A 313 3.37 23.60 49.66
C THR A 313 3.46 22.97 51.04
N GLU A 314 4.28 23.56 51.90
CA GLU A 314 4.22 23.61 53.38
C GLU A 314 5.66 23.80 53.89
N ILE A 315 6.00 24.63 54.86
CA ILE A 315 5.38 25.65 55.72
C ILE A 315 6.56 26.53 56.17
#